data_AF-A0A7S0LU21-F1
#
_entry.id   AF-A0A7S0LU21-F1
#
_cell.length_a   1.000
_cell.length_b   1.000
_cell.length_c   1.000
_cell.angle_alpha   90.00
_cell.angle_beta   90.00
_cell.angle_gamma   90.00
#
_symmetry.space_group_name_H-M   'P 1'
#
loop_
_entity.id
_entity.type
_entity.pdbx_description
1 polymer ?
#
loop_
_entity_poly.entity_id
_entity_poly.type
_entity_poly.pdbx_seq_one_letter_code
_entity_poly.pdbx_strand_id
1 'polypeptide(L)'
;AVRTACLDGLARVPGLSGAAPHVYLQSTLFLLKHDPEEAIRERAAALYDRCDFRIETVPTSQLTQLLSHASEAVRKSAGEAMASLLKQNPAAAAETVAELKAIYLEHKCEGPFADEGVFARSGVALTLHAIAETVS
;
A
#
# COMPACT_ATOMS: atom_id res chain seq x y z
N ALA A 1 -1.25 -11.04 15.54
CA ALA A 1 -2.52 -11.46 16.19
C ALA A 1 -3.75 -10.87 15.50
N VAL A 2 -3.95 -9.54 15.48
CA VAL A 2 -5.15 -8.92 14.88
C VAL A 2 -5.20 -9.06 13.35
N ARG A 3 -4.13 -8.70 12.62
CA ARG A 3 -4.08 -8.83 11.14
C ARG A 3 -4.37 -10.25 10.66
N THR A 4 -3.74 -11.25 11.30
CA THR A 4 -3.99 -12.67 11.02
C THR A 4 -5.44 -13.04 11.24
N ALA A 5 -6.02 -12.66 12.40
CA ALA A 5 -7.43 -12.94 12.70
C ALA A 5 -8.39 -12.26 11.71
N CYS A 6 -8.08 -11.04 11.26
CA CYS A 6 -8.86 -10.34 10.24
C CYS A 6 -8.81 -11.07 8.90
N LEU A 7 -7.62 -11.49 8.44
CA LEU A 7 -7.48 -12.26 7.20
C LEU A 7 -8.19 -13.62 7.30
N ASP A 8 -8.10 -14.30 8.44
CA ASP A 8 -8.80 -15.56 8.68
C ASP A 8 -10.32 -15.39 8.72
N GLY A 9 -10.78 -14.27 9.28
CA GLY A 9 -12.18 -13.88 9.26
C GLY A 9 -12.68 -13.63 7.84
N LEU A 10 -11.97 -12.78 7.08
CA LEU A 10 -12.24 -12.52 5.65
C LEU A 10 -12.23 -13.82 4.84
N ALA A 11 -11.31 -14.74 5.13
CA ALA A 11 -11.23 -16.03 4.46
C ALA A 11 -12.50 -16.87 4.58
N ARG A 12 -13.28 -16.68 5.65
CA ARG A 12 -14.51 -17.41 5.93
C ARG A 12 -15.78 -16.69 5.47
N VAL A 13 -15.69 -15.44 5.00
CA VAL A 13 -16.85 -14.69 4.51
C VAL A 13 -17.36 -15.33 3.21
N PRO A 14 -18.61 -15.83 3.16
CA PRO A 14 -19.17 -16.41 1.94
C PRO A 14 -19.40 -15.33 0.88
N GLY A 15 -19.20 -15.69 -0.39
CA GLY A 15 -19.41 -14.76 -1.52
C GLY A 15 -18.31 -13.70 -1.69
N LEU A 16 -17.20 -13.77 -0.93
CA LEU A 16 -16.06 -12.88 -1.17
C LEU A 16 -15.37 -13.16 -2.51
N SER A 17 -15.48 -14.39 -3.02
CA SER A 17 -14.96 -14.78 -4.33
C SER A 17 -15.93 -14.35 -5.43
N GLY A 18 -15.45 -13.59 -6.41
CA GLY A 18 -16.24 -13.12 -7.56
C GLY A 18 -17.21 -11.97 -7.28
N ALA A 19 -17.26 -11.44 -6.05
CA ALA A 19 -17.95 -10.18 -5.79
C ALA A 19 -17.18 -9.02 -6.46
N ALA A 20 -17.90 -8.10 -7.10
CA ALA A 20 -17.31 -6.88 -7.68
C ALA A 20 -16.39 -6.22 -6.63
N PRO A 21 -15.17 -5.79 -7.03
CA PRO A 21 -14.14 -5.42 -6.08
C PRO A 21 -14.61 -4.30 -5.17
N HIS A 22 -14.76 -4.61 -3.88
CA HIS A 22 -14.86 -3.58 -2.88
C HIS A 22 -13.50 -2.88 -2.85
N VAL A 23 -13.43 -1.67 -3.38
CA VAL A 23 -12.19 -0.90 -3.59
C VAL A 23 -11.24 -0.94 -2.38
N TYR A 24 -11.80 -0.81 -1.16
CA TYR A 24 -11.02 -0.89 0.07
C TYR A 24 -10.44 -2.28 0.37
N LEU A 25 -11.18 -3.35 0.03
CA LEU A 25 -10.71 -4.72 0.24
C LEU A 25 -9.55 -5.01 -0.71
N GLN A 26 -9.65 -4.58 -1.98
CA GLN A 26 -8.59 -4.76 -2.96
C GLN A 26 -7.30 -4.06 -2.52
N SER A 27 -7.34 -2.78 -2.18
CA SER A 27 -6.14 -2.04 -1.74
C SER A 27 -5.59 -2.57 -0.42
N THR A 28 -6.45 -2.97 0.51
CA THR A 28 -6.00 -3.53 1.80
C THR A 28 -5.30 -4.87 1.60
N LEU A 29 -5.88 -5.78 0.82
CA LEU A 29 -5.24 -7.06 0.53
C LEU A 29 -3.96 -6.84 -0.29
N PHE A 30 -3.97 -5.93 -1.25
CA PHE A 30 -2.78 -5.59 -2.04
C PHE A 30 -1.65 -5.06 -1.14
N LEU A 31 -1.95 -4.11 -0.24
CA LEU A 31 -1.01 -3.61 0.76
C LEU A 31 -0.42 -4.76 1.60
N LEU A 32 -1.28 -5.65 2.11
CA LEU A 32 -0.86 -6.75 2.98
C LEU A 32 -0.04 -7.83 2.24
N LYS A 33 -0.05 -7.88 0.91
CA LYS A 33 0.91 -8.71 0.14
C LYS A 33 2.36 -8.25 0.31
N HIS A 34 2.57 -7.04 0.82
CA HIS A 34 3.86 -6.43 1.11
C HIS A 34 4.08 -6.25 2.62
N ASP A 35 3.36 -7.01 3.46
CA ASP A 35 3.55 -6.98 4.91
C ASP A 35 4.94 -7.50 5.30
N PRO A 36 5.62 -6.92 6.31
CA PRO A 36 6.87 -7.49 6.81
C PRO A 36 6.73 -8.93 7.32
N GLU A 37 5.56 -9.33 7.83
CA GLU A 37 5.31 -10.69 8.29
C GLU A 37 4.92 -11.62 7.12
N GLU A 38 5.74 -12.65 6.87
CA GLU A 38 5.52 -13.62 5.78
C GLU A 38 4.16 -14.29 5.83
N ALA A 39 3.73 -14.75 7.01
CA ALA A 39 2.44 -15.39 7.20
C ALA A 39 1.25 -14.47 6.86
N ILE A 40 1.42 -13.15 6.96
CA ILE A 40 0.41 -12.17 6.55
C ILE A 40 0.41 -12.04 5.02
N ARG A 41 1.59 -11.92 4.39
CA ARG A 41 1.73 -11.83 2.94
C ARG A 41 1.07 -13.00 2.22
N GLU A 42 1.36 -14.22 2.67
CA GLU A 42 0.82 -15.43 2.05
C GLU A 42 -0.71 -15.50 2.13
N ARG A 43 -1.28 -15.18 3.30
CA ARG A 43 -2.74 -15.15 3.49
C ARG A 43 -3.39 -14.05 2.66
N ALA A 44 -2.78 -12.86 2.61
CA ALA A 44 -3.27 -11.75 1.82
C ALA A 44 -3.23 -12.07 0.31
N ALA A 45 -2.14 -12.68 -0.17
CA ALA A 45 -2.02 -13.11 -1.56
C ALA A 45 -3.08 -14.15 -1.93
N ALA A 46 -3.25 -15.19 -1.12
CA ALA A 46 -4.27 -16.21 -1.35
C ALA A 46 -5.69 -15.63 -1.39
N LEU A 47 -6.00 -14.64 -0.54
CA LEU A 47 -7.29 -13.96 -0.56
C LEU A 47 -7.45 -13.04 -1.77
N TYR A 48 -6.40 -12.30 -2.13
CA TYR A 48 -6.40 -11.42 -3.29
C TYR A 48 -6.69 -12.19 -4.57
N ASP A 49 -6.03 -13.33 -4.76
CA ASP A 49 -6.21 -14.20 -5.92
C ASP A 49 -7.61 -14.85 -5.93
N ARG A 50 -8.10 -15.28 -4.76
CA ARG A 50 -9.46 -15.84 -4.63
C ARG A 50 -10.57 -14.82 -4.94
N CYS A 51 -10.30 -13.54 -4.75
CA CYS A 51 -11.21 -12.45 -5.11
C CYS A 51 -11.13 -12.05 -6.59
N ASP A 52 -10.26 -12.69 -7.40
CA ASP A 52 -9.98 -12.33 -8.80
C ASP A 52 -9.59 -10.85 -8.97
N PHE A 53 -8.87 -10.31 -7.97
CA PHE A 53 -8.39 -8.93 -8.03
C PHE A 53 -7.22 -8.79 -8.97
N ARG A 54 -7.20 -7.65 -9.67
CA ARG A 54 -6.22 -7.33 -10.70
C ARG A 54 -5.35 -6.17 -10.25
N ILE A 55 -4.05 -6.29 -10.46
CA ILE A 55 -3.10 -5.29 -9.97
C ILE A 55 -3.31 -3.97 -10.72
N GLU A 56 -3.72 -4.03 -11.99
CA GLU A 56 -4.01 -2.90 -12.87
C GLU A 56 -5.21 -2.05 -12.40
N THR A 57 -6.08 -2.61 -11.56
CA THR A 57 -7.25 -1.88 -11.02
C THR A 57 -7.05 -1.41 -9.58
N VAL A 58 -5.85 -1.61 -9.00
CA VAL A 58 -5.55 -1.13 -7.65
C VAL A 58 -5.56 0.40 -7.65
N PRO A 59 -6.36 1.04 -6.78
CA PRO A 59 -6.41 2.50 -6.69
C PRO A 59 -5.15 3.03 -5.98
N THR A 60 -4.26 3.65 -6.75
CA THR A 60 -3.01 4.25 -6.25
C THR A 60 -3.26 5.31 -5.18
N SER A 61 -4.35 6.07 -5.28
CA SER A 61 -4.74 7.10 -4.31
C SER A 61 -4.87 6.58 -2.87
N GLN A 62 -5.36 5.34 -2.68
CA GLN A 62 -5.46 4.73 -1.36
C GLN A 62 -4.08 4.35 -0.81
N LEU A 63 -3.17 3.88 -1.67
CA LEU A 63 -1.79 3.61 -1.26
C LEU A 63 -1.07 4.90 -0.88
N THR A 64 -1.29 5.97 -1.63
CA THR A 64 -0.73 7.31 -1.37
C THR A 64 -1.17 7.84 -0.01
N GLN A 65 -2.45 7.67 0.37
CA GLN A 65 -2.95 8.06 1.70
C GLN A 65 -2.26 7.30 2.84
N LEU A 66 -1.85 6.05 2.61
CA LEU A 66 -1.19 5.23 3.63
C LEU A 66 0.27 5.62 3.87
N LEU A 67 0.85 6.48 3.03
CA LEU A 67 2.21 7.00 3.23
C LEU A 67 2.32 7.93 4.45
N SER A 68 1.22 8.51 4.93
CA SER A 68 1.21 9.31 6.17
C SER A 68 0.73 8.52 7.40
N HIS A 69 0.55 7.20 7.27
CA HIS A 69 0.06 6.37 8.37
C HIS A 69 1.05 6.36 9.56
N ALA A 70 0.53 6.41 10.79
CA ALA A 70 1.35 6.47 12.00
C ALA A 70 2.28 5.25 12.17
N SER A 71 1.83 4.07 11.75
CA SER A 71 2.66 2.85 11.73
C SER A 71 3.62 2.85 10.55
N GLU A 72 4.92 2.78 10.84
CA GLU A 72 5.98 2.65 9.82
C GLU A 72 5.84 1.38 8.97
N ALA A 73 5.42 0.26 9.56
CA ALA A 73 5.19 -0.97 8.83
C ALA A 73 4.15 -0.78 7.71
N VAL A 74 3.09 -0.02 7.99
CA VAL A 74 2.06 0.30 6.98
C VAL A 74 2.64 1.20 5.88
N ARG A 75 3.43 2.22 6.26
CA ARG A 75 4.10 3.09 5.28
C ARG A 75 5.04 2.29 4.37
N LYS A 76 5.83 1.37 4.95
CA LYS A 76 6.74 0.50 4.20
C LYS A 76 5.97 -0.39 3.22
N SER A 77 4.93 -1.08 3.68
CA SER A 77 4.09 -1.92 2.80
C SER A 77 3.43 -1.11 1.69
N ALA A 78 3.01 0.14 1.97
CA ALA A 78 2.44 1.03 0.96
C ALA A 78 3.47 1.42 -0.10
N GLY A 79 4.71 1.73 0.32
CA GLY A 79 5.81 2.01 -0.60
C GLY A 79 6.19 0.82 -1.47
N GLU A 80 6.29 -0.38 -0.88
CA GLU A 80 6.54 -1.62 -1.62
C GLU A 80 5.41 -1.97 -2.61
N ALA A 81 4.15 -1.77 -2.19
CA ALA A 81 2.99 -1.94 -3.06
C ALA A 81 3.04 -0.99 -4.26
N MET A 82 3.37 0.27 -4.03
CA MET A 82 3.51 1.28 -5.09
C MET A 82 4.67 0.93 -6.05
N ALA A 83 5.82 0.50 -5.52
CA ALA A 83 6.94 0.03 -6.33
C ALA A 83 6.56 -1.18 -7.19
N SER A 84 5.76 -2.12 -6.66
CA SER A 84 5.24 -3.25 -7.42
C SER A 84 4.29 -2.85 -8.55
N LEU A 85 3.48 -1.79 -8.37
CA LEU A 85 2.64 -1.24 -9.44
C LEU A 85 3.49 -0.63 -10.54
N LEU A 86 4.50 0.16 -10.18
CA LEU A 86 5.41 0.79 -11.14
C LEU A 86 6.27 -0.22 -11.89
N LYS A 87 6.63 -1.35 -11.27
CA LYS A 87 7.30 -2.44 -11.97
C LYS A 87 6.46 -3.00 -13.13
N GLN A 88 5.13 -3.03 -12.97
CA GLN A 88 4.20 -3.50 -14.00
C GLN A 88 3.84 -2.41 -15.01
N ASN A 89 3.86 -1.15 -14.59
CA ASN A 89 3.65 0.00 -15.45
C ASN A 89 4.76 1.06 -15.28
N PRO A 90 5.96 0.85 -15.86
CA PRO A 90 7.08 1.77 -15.68
C PRO A 90 6.82 3.18 -16.21
N ALA A 91 5.88 3.34 -17.16
CA ALA A 91 5.53 4.64 -17.73
C ALA A 91 4.92 5.61 -16.68
N ALA A 92 4.32 5.09 -15.61
CA ALA A 92 3.75 5.89 -14.53
C ALA A 92 4.80 6.43 -13.54
N ALA A 93 6.06 5.97 -13.61
CA ALA A 93 7.06 6.26 -12.58
C ALA A 93 7.35 7.77 -12.43
N ALA A 94 7.46 8.50 -13.54
CA ALA A 94 7.75 9.94 -13.51
C ALA A 94 6.61 10.74 -12.85
N GLU A 95 5.36 10.38 -13.14
CA GLU A 95 4.17 11.00 -12.54
C GLU A 95 4.08 10.69 -11.04
N THR A 96 4.25 9.41 -10.65
CA THR A 96 4.26 9.01 -9.24
C THR A 96 5.36 9.70 -8.44
N VAL A 97 6.57 9.86 -8.99
CA VAL A 97 7.65 10.60 -8.30
C VAL A 97 7.30 12.08 -8.13
N ALA A 98 6.61 12.69 -9.10
CA ALA A 98 6.14 14.07 -8.98
C ALA A 98 5.08 14.21 -7.87
N GLU A 99 4.14 13.27 -7.75
CA GLU A 99 3.16 13.22 -6.67
C GLU A 99 3.82 13.06 -5.29
N LEU A 100 4.78 12.13 -5.16
CA LEU A 100 5.55 11.93 -3.93
C LEU A 100 6.29 13.21 -3.50
N LYS A 101 6.84 13.95 -4.47
CA LYS A 101 7.48 15.24 -4.21
C LYS A 101 6.48 16.27 -3.70
N ALA A 102 5.26 16.33 -4.26
CA ALA A 102 4.22 17.24 -3.79
C ALA A 102 3.85 16.94 -2.33
N ILE A 103 3.60 15.67 -2.00
CA ILE A 103 3.30 15.22 -0.63
C ILE A 103 4.42 15.65 0.34
N TYR A 104 5.67 15.44 -0.04
CA TYR A 104 6.82 15.80 0.79
C TYR A 104 6.93 17.30 1.09
N LEU A 105 6.50 18.15 0.15
CA LEU A 105 6.57 19.61 0.27
C LEU A 105 5.36 20.20 1.01
N GLU A 106 4.17 19.64 0.83
CA GLU A 106 2.94 20.05 1.52
C GLU A 106 3.00 19.74 3.02
N HIS A 107 3.64 18.63 3.39
CA HIS A 107 3.69 18.13 4.76
C HIS A 107 4.90 18.69 5.54
N LYS A 108 4.81 19.97 5.93
CA LYS A 108 5.81 20.61 6.80
C LYS A 108 5.78 19.99 8.20
N CYS A 109 6.97 19.73 8.76
CA CYS A 109 7.14 19.22 10.14
C CYS A 109 7.08 20.35 11.17
N GLU A 110 6.04 21.19 11.14
CA GLU A 110 5.92 22.38 11.99
C GLU A 110 4.51 22.51 12.56
N GLY A 111 4.41 23.04 13.78
CA GLY A 111 3.12 23.28 14.45
C GLY A 111 2.50 22.04 15.10
N PRO A 112 1.21 22.11 15.47
CA PRO A 112 0.53 21.07 16.27
C PRO A 112 0.34 19.72 15.55
N PHE A 113 0.59 19.66 14.23
CA PHE A 113 0.50 18.45 13.41
C PHE A 113 1.88 18.00 12.89
N ALA A 114 2.95 18.36 13.60
CA ALA A 114 4.33 18.03 13.18
C ALA A 114 4.53 16.52 12.97
N ASP A 115 3.88 15.67 13.77
CA ASP A 115 3.96 14.21 13.65
C ASP A 115 3.39 13.70 12.32
N GLU A 116 2.26 14.25 11.85
CA GLU A 116 1.69 13.90 10.53
C GLU A 116 2.65 14.30 9.40
N GLY A 117 3.30 15.46 9.55
CA GLY A 117 4.35 15.91 8.65
C GLY A 117 5.53 14.95 8.58
N VAL A 118 5.99 14.46 9.74
CA VAL A 118 7.06 13.46 9.85
C VAL A 118 6.64 12.13 9.21
N PHE A 119 5.42 11.65 9.45
CA PHE A 119 4.95 10.39 8.88
C PHE A 119 4.87 10.45 7.35
N ALA A 120 4.26 11.50 6.79
CA ALA A 120 4.12 11.65 5.33
C ALA A 120 5.50 11.68 4.64
N ARG A 121 6.45 12.43 5.19
CA ARG A 121 7.81 12.51 4.64
C ARG A 121 8.58 11.20 4.78
N SER A 122 8.41 10.49 5.89
CA SER A 122 8.95 9.14 6.09
C SER A 122 8.38 8.15 5.07
N GLY A 123 7.07 8.18 4.82
CA GLY A 123 6.42 7.34 3.81
C GLY A 123 6.95 7.62 2.42
N VAL A 124 7.08 8.89 2.03
CA VAL A 124 7.69 9.28 0.74
C VAL A 124 9.10 8.71 0.59
N ALA A 125 9.95 8.83 1.63
CA ALA A 125 11.32 8.31 1.58
C ALA A 125 11.36 6.78 1.42
N LEU A 126 10.53 6.05 2.16
CA LEU A 126 10.40 4.59 2.05
C LEU A 126 9.94 4.18 0.65
N THR A 127 8.96 4.88 0.08
CA THR A 127 8.46 4.60 -1.28
C THR A 127 9.53 4.85 -2.33
N LEU A 128 10.24 5.97 -2.29
CA LEU A 128 11.31 6.27 -3.24
C LEU A 128 12.42 5.22 -3.19
N HIS A 129 12.78 4.77 -1.99
CA HIS A 129 13.75 3.70 -1.82
C HIS A 129 13.26 2.38 -2.44
N ALA A 130 12.03 1.96 -2.14
CA ALA A 130 11.44 0.75 -2.71
C ALA A 130 11.35 0.79 -4.24
N ILE A 131 10.99 1.95 -4.81
CA ILE A 131 10.95 2.16 -6.27
C ILE A 131 12.36 1.98 -6.85
N ALA A 132 13.38 2.60 -6.25
CA ALA A 132 14.75 2.50 -6.71
C ALA A 132 15.29 1.07 -6.69
N GLU A 133 14.89 0.24 -5.73
CA GLU A 133 15.31 -1.18 -5.65
C GLU A 133 14.53 -2.10 -6.60
N THR A 134 13.29 -1.73 -6.96
CA THR A 134 12.36 -2.63 -7.66
C THR A 134 12.27 -2.35 -9.16
N VAL A 135 12.46 -1.09 -9.56
CA VAL A 135 12.26 -0.60 -10.94
C VAL A 135 13.59 -0.37 -11.67
N SER A 136 14.73 -0.59 -11.01
CA SER A 136 16.08 -0.49 -11.58
C SER A 136 16.40 -1.58 -12.61
#